data_AF-A0ABD1IXV2-F1
#
_entry.id   AF-A0ABD1IXV2-F1
#
_cell.length_a   1.000
_cell.length_b   1.000
_cell.length_c   1.000
_cell.angle_alpha   90.00
_cell.angle_beta   90.00
_cell.angle_gamma   90.00
#
_symmetry.space_group_name_H-M   'P 1'
#
loop_
_entity.id
_entity.type
_entity.pdbx_description
1 polymer ?
#
loop_
_entity_poly.entity_id
_entity_poly.type
_entity_poly.pdbx_seq_one_letter_code
_entity_poly.pdbx_strand_id
1 'polypeptide(L)'
;MGIKASNTAEVYFENVRVPADCVLGEVGGSFKVAMNILKNGRFGMAAALAGTMKGVLAKAVHHATNRIKFGHKIHTYGAMQEKLARMAMLHYVTESMAYVISGNMDSGAKDYHIEAAINEQFVLKRVADCAIDLYAMVVALSRASRSLQQGHPSAQHEKMLCETWCAEAHDRIMHDLQFLRSGTSKQTFKNMRAISKAVVEKGRVVSPHPLGF
;
A
#
# COMPACT_ATOMS: atom_id res chain seq x y z
N MET A 1 3.57 -12.44 -16.62
CA MET A 1 4.17 -11.76 -15.44
C MET A 1 5.50 -11.10 -15.82
N GLY A 2 5.90 -10.03 -15.11
CA GLY A 2 6.99 -9.09 -15.46
C GLY A 2 8.33 -9.36 -14.77
N ILE A 3 9.13 -8.29 -14.51
CA ILE A 3 10.45 -8.31 -13.84
C ILE A 3 11.47 -9.32 -14.42
N LYS A 4 11.42 -9.56 -15.74
CA LYS A 4 12.18 -10.60 -16.45
C LYS A 4 13.70 -10.44 -16.41
N ALA A 5 14.20 -9.25 -16.09
CA ALA A 5 15.64 -8.98 -15.96
C ALA A 5 16.21 -9.43 -14.60
N SER A 6 15.36 -9.68 -13.60
CA SER A 6 15.80 -10.22 -12.31
C SER A 6 16.05 -11.73 -12.44
N ASN A 7 17.23 -12.19 -12.02
CA ASN A 7 17.46 -13.62 -11.88
C ASN A 7 16.58 -14.17 -10.74
N THR A 8 15.93 -15.30 -10.97
CA THR A 8 15.13 -16.01 -9.97
C THR A 8 15.37 -17.49 -10.23
N ALA A 9 16.00 -18.15 -9.27
CA ALA A 9 16.44 -19.54 -9.39
C ALA A 9 16.29 -20.25 -8.03
N GLU A 10 16.12 -21.56 -8.09
CA GLU A 10 16.24 -22.41 -6.91
C GLU A 10 17.72 -22.56 -6.53
N VAL A 11 18.01 -22.63 -5.23
CA VAL A 11 19.36 -22.81 -4.70
C VAL A 11 19.37 -24.05 -3.83
N TYR A 12 20.22 -25.03 -4.17
CA TYR A 12 20.37 -26.28 -3.44
C TYR A 12 21.65 -26.26 -2.62
N PHE A 13 21.57 -26.72 -1.38
CA PHE A 13 22.71 -26.90 -0.49
C PHE A 13 22.83 -28.38 -0.16
N GLU A 14 23.86 -29.05 -0.68
CA GLU A 14 24.13 -30.46 -0.41
C GLU A 14 25.47 -30.60 0.33
N ASN A 15 25.40 -31.04 1.59
CA ASN A 15 26.58 -31.28 2.44
C ASN A 15 27.60 -30.12 2.47
N VAL A 16 27.12 -28.88 2.37
CA VAL A 16 27.97 -27.68 2.38
C VAL A 16 28.53 -27.46 3.79
N ARG A 17 29.85 -27.62 3.95
CA ARG A 17 30.55 -27.30 5.19
C ARG A 17 30.65 -25.78 5.35
N VAL A 18 29.93 -25.24 6.34
CA VAL A 18 29.99 -23.81 6.70
C VAL A 18 30.81 -23.64 7.97
N PRO A 19 31.87 -22.80 7.97
CA PRO A 19 32.64 -22.48 9.16
C PRO A 19 31.79 -21.83 10.28
N ALA A 20 32.15 -22.05 11.54
CA ALA A 20 31.39 -21.56 12.69
C ALA A 20 31.42 -20.02 12.85
N ASP A 21 32.46 -19.38 12.34
CA ASP A 21 32.63 -17.92 12.27
C ASP A 21 31.77 -17.27 11.17
N CYS A 22 31.17 -18.05 10.27
CA CYS A 22 30.20 -17.56 9.29
C CYS A 22 28.76 -17.47 9.84
N VAL A 23 28.54 -17.77 11.13
CA VAL A 23 27.23 -17.60 11.77
C VAL A 23 26.90 -16.12 11.88
N LEU A 24 25.80 -15.70 11.25
CA LEU A 24 25.28 -14.34 11.33
C LEU A 24 24.34 -14.20 12.54
N GLY A 25 24.81 -13.46 13.56
CA GLY A 25 24.07 -13.26 14.81
C GLY A 25 24.30 -14.40 15.81
N GLU A 26 23.29 -14.72 16.61
CA GLU A 26 23.37 -15.78 17.62
C GLU A 26 22.80 -17.10 17.09
N VAL A 27 23.38 -18.23 17.52
CA VAL A 27 22.84 -19.56 17.23
C VAL A 27 21.42 -19.67 17.79
N GLY A 28 20.46 -20.04 16.94
CA GLY A 28 19.03 -20.06 17.28
C GLY A 28 18.31 -18.72 17.10
N GLY A 29 19.01 -17.63 16.79
CA GLY A 29 18.46 -16.29 16.58
C GLY A 29 18.03 -15.97 15.14
N SER A 30 18.07 -16.93 14.22
CA SER A 30 17.92 -16.71 12.77
C SER A 30 16.61 -16.02 12.39
N PHE A 31 15.49 -16.36 13.04
CA PHE A 31 14.20 -15.74 12.77
C PHE A 31 14.20 -14.22 13.04
N LYS A 32 14.84 -13.80 14.14
CA LYS A 32 14.96 -12.38 14.50
C LYS A 32 15.82 -11.63 13.49
N VAL A 33 16.94 -12.23 13.06
CA VAL A 33 17.81 -11.67 12.02
C VAL A 33 17.04 -11.50 10.71
N ALA A 34 16.33 -12.54 10.26
CA ALA A 34 15.52 -12.50 9.03
C ALA A 34 14.43 -11.42 9.08
N MET A 35 13.70 -11.32 10.20
CA MET A 35 12.67 -10.29 10.37
C MET A 35 13.28 -8.88 10.38
N ASN A 36 14.42 -8.67 11.02
CA ASN A 36 15.10 -7.37 11.02
C ASN A 36 15.57 -6.95 9.63
N ILE A 37 16.13 -7.88 8.84
CA ILE A 37 16.54 -7.61 7.44
C ILE A 37 15.32 -7.21 6.60
N LEU A 38 14.21 -7.97 6.69
CA LEU A 38 12.98 -7.66 5.96
C LEU A 38 12.34 -6.35 6.40
N LYS A 39 12.39 -6.02 7.70
CA LYS A 39 11.90 -4.75 8.25
C LYS A 39 12.71 -3.58 7.68
N ASN A 40 14.04 -3.66 7.72
CA ASN A 40 14.92 -2.65 7.15
C ASN A 40 14.77 -2.53 5.63
N GLY A 41 14.53 -3.61 4.89
CA GLY A 41 14.35 -3.55 3.43
C GLY A 41 13.01 -2.95 2.97
N ARG A 42 11.99 -2.91 3.84
CA ARG A 42 10.60 -2.62 3.45
C ARG A 42 10.39 -1.19 2.98
N PHE A 43 11.07 -0.20 3.56
CA PHE A 43 10.94 1.19 3.14
C PHE A 43 11.51 1.43 1.73
N GLY A 44 12.57 0.69 1.35
CA GLY A 44 13.18 0.77 0.03
C GLY A 44 12.22 0.43 -1.11
N MET A 45 11.24 -0.45 -0.83
CA MET A 45 10.17 -0.76 -1.79
C MET A 45 9.27 0.45 -2.03
N ALA A 46 8.86 1.17 -0.98
CA ALA A 46 8.04 2.38 -1.13
C ALA A 46 8.78 3.47 -1.91
N ALA A 47 10.08 3.64 -1.66
CA ALA A 47 10.92 4.58 -2.41
C ALA A 47 11.02 4.22 -3.90
N ALA A 48 11.27 2.96 -4.24
CA ALA A 48 11.32 2.49 -5.62
C ALA A 48 9.97 2.64 -6.34
N LEU A 49 8.87 2.34 -5.65
CA LEU A 49 7.52 2.49 -6.20
C LEU A 49 7.12 3.95 -6.38
N ALA A 50 7.54 4.85 -5.50
CA ALA A 50 7.34 6.29 -5.66
C ALA A 50 7.98 6.79 -6.97
N GLY A 51 9.26 6.44 -7.21
CA GLY A 51 9.94 6.74 -8.47
C GLY A 51 9.24 6.14 -9.70
N THR A 52 8.74 4.91 -9.58
CA THR A 52 7.96 4.25 -10.65
C THR A 52 6.66 5.00 -10.94
N MET A 53 5.90 5.37 -9.91
CA MET A 53 4.66 6.13 -10.05
C MET A 53 4.89 7.50 -10.68
N LYS A 54 6.01 8.17 -10.34
CA LYS A 54 6.40 9.44 -10.96
C LYS A 54 6.57 9.30 -12.48
N GLY A 55 7.29 8.25 -12.91
CA GLY A 55 7.49 7.96 -14.32
C GLY A 55 6.20 7.59 -15.07
N VAL A 56 5.32 6.80 -14.43
CA VAL A 56 4.02 6.43 -14.99
C VAL A 56 3.11 7.66 -15.10
N LEU A 57 3.06 8.52 -14.08
CA LEU A 57 2.29 9.75 -14.08
C LEU A 57 2.77 10.70 -15.19
N ALA A 58 4.08 10.89 -15.35
CA ALA A 58 4.63 11.72 -16.42
C ALA A 58 4.20 11.24 -17.81
N LYS A 59 4.22 9.92 -18.06
CA LYS A 59 3.74 9.32 -19.32
C LYS A 59 2.23 9.50 -19.50
N ALA A 60 1.44 9.32 -18.45
CA ALA A 60 -0.01 9.50 -18.50
C ALA A 60 -0.40 10.95 -18.80
N VAL A 61 0.25 11.92 -18.14
CA VAL A 61 0.08 13.36 -18.40
C VAL A 61 0.47 13.68 -19.83
N HIS A 62 1.64 13.21 -20.30
CA HIS A 62 2.09 13.43 -21.67
C HIS A 62 1.09 12.88 -22.71
N HIS A 63 0.51 11.72 -22.46
CA HIS A 63 -0.53 11.18 -23.34
C HIS A 63 -1.80 12.06 -23.30
N ALA A 64 -2.24 12.42 -22.10
CA ALA A 64 -3.47 13.19 -21.90
C ALA A 64 -3.40 14.62 -22.49
N THR A 65 -2.23 15.24 -22.50
CA THR A 65 -2.00 16.60 -23.03
C THR A 65 -1.85 16.67 -24.55
N ASN A 66 -1.53 15.55 -25.20
CA ASN A 66 -1.32 15.49 -26.65
C ASN A 66 -2.45 14.79 -27.41
N ARG A 67 -3.22 13.93 -26.75
CA ARG A 67 -4.29 13.18 -27.40
C ARG A 67 -5.55 14.03 -27.56
N ILE A 68 -6.00 14.18 -28.80
CA ILE A 68 -7.29 14.80 -29.15
C ILE A 68 -8.32 13.72 -29.44
N LYS A 69 -9.48 13.80 -28.78
CA LYS A 69 -10.69 13.00 -29.06
C LYS A 69 -11.92 13.86 -28.78
N PHE A 70 -13.02 13.61 -29.50
CA PHE A 70 -14.26 14.37 -29.37
C PHE A 70 -14.06 15.90 -29.40
N GLY A 71 -13.18 16.37 -30.31
CA GLY A 71 -12.92 17.78 -30.55
C GLY A 71 -11.95 18.46 -29.58
N HIS A 72 -11.57 17.84 -28.46
CA HIS A 72 -10.69 18.46 -27.46
C HIS A 72 -9.57 17.53 -26.99
N LYS A 73 -8.58 18.10 -26.31
CA LYS A 73 -7.53 17.32 -25.65
C LYS A 73 -8.13 16.57 -24.47
N ILE A 74 -7.78 15.29 -24.30
CA ILE A 74 -8.51 14.44 -23.35
C ILE A 74 -8.35 14.85 -21.87
N HIS A 75 -7.30 15.61 -21.51
CA HIS A 75 -7.15 16.15 -20.16
C HIS A 75 -8.23 17.18 -19.76
N THR A 76 -9.05 17.67 -20.70
CA THR A 76 -10.16 18.58 -20.38
C THR A 76 -11.40 17.85 -19.86
N TYR A 77 -11.47 16.52 -19.99
CA TYR A 77 -12.61 15.74 -19.52
C TYR A 77 -12.47 15.38 -18.04
N GLY A 78 -13.56 15.53 -17.27
CA GLY A 78 -13.58 15.27 -15.82
C GLY A 78 -13.09 13.86 -15.44
N ALA A 79 -13.47 12.83 -16.19
CA ALA A 79 -13.01 11.45 -15.94
C ALA A 79 -11.49 11.28 -16.09
N MET A 80 -10.84 12.08 -16.94
CA MET A 80 -9.38 12.09 -17.07
C MET A 80 -8.72 12.91 -15.97
N GLN A 81 -9.31 14.04 -15.60
CA GLN A 81 -8.84 14.88 -14.49
C GLN A 81 -8.85 14.11 -13.17
N GLU A 82 -9.93 13.37 -12.89
CA GLU A 82 -10.03 12.52 -11.69
C GLU A 82 -8.92 11.46 -11.67
N LYS A 83 -8.68 10.76 -12.77
CA LYS A 83 -7.63 9.73 -12.85
C LYS A 83 -6.24 10.32 -12.59
N LEU A 84 -5.92 11.44 -13.23
CA LEU A 84 -4.63 12.11 -13.04
C LEU A 84 -4.48 12.64 -11.61
N ALA A 85 -5.55 13.19 -11.03
CA ALA A 85 -5.57 13.63 -9.64
C ALA A 85 -5.32 12.47 -8.67
N ARG A 86 -6.02 11.34 -8.84
CA ARG A 86 -5.83 10.12 -8.02
C ARG A 86 -4.41 9.57 -8.13
N MET A 87 -3.84 9.52 -9.34
CA MET A 87 -2.46 9.09 -9.55
C MET A 87 -1.46 10.01 -8.84
N ALA A 88 -1.67 11.33 -8.90
CA ALA A 88 -0.82 12.29 -8.22
C ALA A 88 -0.91 12.19 -6.69
N MET A 89 -2.12 12.01 -6.14
CA MET A 89 -2.33 11.80 -4.70
C MET A 89 -1.62 10.53 -4.20
N LEU A 90 -1.78 9.40 -4.91
CA LEU A 90 -1.13 8.13 -4.54
C LEU A 90 0.40 8.23 -4.57
N HIS A 91 0.95 8.89 -5.60
CA HIS A 91 2.37 9.19 -5.68
C HIS A 91 2.83 10.03 -4.47
N TYR A 92 2.15 11.15 -4.21
CA TYR A 92 2.51 12.08 -3.14
C TYR A 92 2.53 11.41 -1.77
N VAL A 93 1.50 10.61 -1.46
CA VAL A 93 1.42 9.86 -0.20
C VAL A 93 2.56 8.85 -0.10
N THR A 94 2.79 8.06 -1.15
CA THR A 94 3.80 6.99 -1.12
C THR A 94 5.23 7.55 -1.00
N GLU A 95 5.53 8.62 -1.74
CA GLU A 95 6.82 9.32 -1.64
C GLU A 95 7.00 9.88 -0.22
N SER A 96 5.98 10.53 0.33
CA SER A 96 6.05 11.12 1.67
C SER A 96 6.25 10.06 2.75
N MET A 97 5.57 8.91 2.65
CA MET A 97 5.75 7.78 3.56
C MET A 97 7.18 7.22 3.48
N ALA A 98 7.73 7.07 2.27
CA ALA A 98 9.09 6.56 2.09
C ALA A 98 10.12 7.46 2.79
N TYR A 99 10.01 8.78 2.61
CA TYR A 99 10.95 9.75 3.22
C TYR A 99 10.75 9.93 4.73
N VAL A 100 9.53 9.85 5.25
CA VAL A 100 9.29 9.89 6.69
C VAL A 100 9.87 8.64 7.36
N ILE A 101 9.64 7.46 6.78
CA ILE A 101 10.17 6.21 7.34
C ILE A 101 11.71 6.22 7.29
N SER A 102 12.33 6.64 6.18
CA SER A 102 13.80 6.74 6.11
C SER A 102 14.34 7.78 7.10
N GLY A 103 13.71 8.93 7.23
CA GLY A 103 14.10 9.95 8.22
C GLY A 103 13.98 9.47 9.67
N ASN A 104 12.95 8.67 9.98
CA ASN A 104 12.82 8.02 11.28
C ASN A 104 13.95 7.00 11.54
N MET A 105 14.35 6.25 10.51
CA MET A 105 15.48 5.31 10.61
C MET A 105 16.81 6.04 10.81
N ASP A 106 17.05 7.12 10.05
CA ASP A 106 18.26 7.93 10.16
C ASP A 106 18.37 8.65 11.52
N SER A 107 17.24 8.99 12.13
CA SER A 107 17.17 9.56 13.49
C SER A 107 17.25 8.53 14.62
N GLY A 108 17.39 7.24 14.29
CA GLY A 108 17.57 6.16 15.27
C GLY A 108 16.30 5.64 15.92
N ALA A 109 15.12 5.88 15.32
CA ALA A 109 13.85 5.35 15.83
C ALA A 109 13.87 3.81 15.85
N LYS A 110 13.62 3.23 17.03
CA LYS A 110 13.68 1.77 17.26
C LYS A 110 12.34 1.07 17.08
N ASP A 111 11.24 1.82 17.06
CA ASP A 111 9.89 1.28 17.12
C ASP A 111 9.03 1.83 15.96
N TYR A 112 8.86 1.02 14.92
CA TYR A 112 7.99 1.30 13.76
C TYR A 112 7.11 0.09 13.44
N HIS A 113 6.71 -0.63 14.49
CA HIS A 113 6.00 -1.91 14.41
C HIS A 113 4.48 -1.72 14.40
N ILE A 114 3.76 -2.50 13.59
CA ILE A 114 2.32 -2.72 13.72
C ILE A 114 2.14 -4.24 13.76
N GLU A 115 1.83 -4.78 14.93
CA GLU A 115 1.49 -6.19 15.12
C GLU A 115 0.15 -6.28 15.87
N ALA A 116 -0.81 -7.03 15.32
CA ALA A 116 -2.06 -7.36 16.02
C ALA A 116 -2.69 -8.69 15.53
N ALA A 117 -3.16 -9.48 16.51
CA ALA A 117 -4.21 -10.53 16.61
C ALA A 117 -4.56 -11.48 15.43
N ILE A 118 -3.74 -12.51 15.22
CA ILE A 118 -3.85 -13.57 14.18
C ILE A 118 -5.25 -14.20 13.96
N ASN A 119 -6.14 -14.21 14.96
CA ASN A 119 -7.40 -14.98 14.91
C ASN A 119 -8.60 -14.23 14.31
N GLU A 120 -8.51 -12.92 14.08
CA GLU A 120 -9.61 -12.09 13.55
C GLU A 120 -9.22 -11.38 12.24
N GLN A 121 -8.75 -12.16 11.27
CA GLN A 121 -8.14 -11.65 10.03
C GLN A 121 -9.04 -10.68 9.24
N PHE A 122 -10.37 -10.88 9.25
CA PHE A 122 -11.31 -9.96 8.57
C PHE A 122 -11.40 -8.58 9.23
N VAL A 123 -11.30 -8.54 10.55
CA VAL A 123 -11.29 -7.31 11.35
C VAL A 123 -9.92 -6.66 11.21
N LEU A 124 -8.85 -7.43 11.39
CA LEU A 124 -7.47 -6.96 11.27
C LEU A 124 -7.21 -6.28 9.94
N LYS A 125 -7.66 -6.87 8.82
CA LYS A 125 -7.46 -6.29 7.49
C LYS A 125 -8.04 -4.88 7.41
N ARG A 126 -9.27 -4.68 7.93
CA ARG A 126 -9.94 -3.37 7.93
C ARG A 126 -9.30 -2.39 8.91
N VAL A 127 -8.90 -2.86 10.10
CA VAL A 127 -8.17 -2.04 11.06
C VAL A 127 -6.81 -1.62 10.49
N ALA A 128 -6.13 -2.51 9.77
CA ALA A 128 -4.88 -2.20 9.08
C ALA A 128 -5.09 -1.19 7.95
N ASP A 129 -6.15 -1.33 7.14
CA ASP A 129 -6.52 -0.35 6.11
C ASP A 129 -6.76 1.04 6.74
N CYS A 130 -7.54 1.11 7.83
CA CYS A 130 -7.72 2.36 8.59
C CYS A 130 -6.40 2.93 9.12
N ALA A 131 -5.52 2.09 9.66
CA ALA A 131 -4.22 2.52 10.18
C ALA A 131 -3.31 3.06 9.07
N ILE A 132 -3.36 2.43 7.88
CA ILE A 132 -2.64 2.89 6.69
C ILE A 132 -3.16 4.27 6.25
N ASP A 133 -4.48 4.44 6.15
CA ASP A 133 -5.08 5.73 5.76
C ASP A 133 -4.77 6.83 6.80
N LEU A 134 -4.87 6.53 8.10
CA LEU A 134 -4.50 7.48 9.17
C LEU A 134 -3.04 7.90 9.07
N TYR A 135 -2.12 6.94 8.88
CA TYR A 135 -0.70 7.26 8.75
C TYR A 135 -0.43 8.08 7.48
N ALA A 136 -1.06 7.74 6.36
CA ALA A 136 -0.98 8.50 5.13
C ALA A 136 -1.47 9.95 5.30
N MET A 137 -2.58 10.14 6.03
CA MET A 137 -3.11 11.48 6.33
C MET A 137 -2.12 12.33 7.14
N VAL A 138 -1.57 11.81 8.24
CA VAL A 138 -0.63 12.59 9.07
C VAL A 138 0.67 12.91 8.36
N VAL A 139 1.16 11.97 7.52
CA VAL A 139 2.34 12.19 6.68
C VAL A 139 2.08 13.28 5.63
N ALA A 140 0.94 13.23 4.93
CA ALA A 140 0.55 14.24 3.96
C ALA A 140 0.39 15.63 4.60
N LEU A 141 -0.28 15.69 5.76
CA LEU A 141 -0.47 16.91 6.55
C LEU A 141 0.86 17.49 7.01
N SER A 142 1.76 16.67 7.53
CA SER A 142 3.09 17.10 7.98
C SER A 142 3.90 17.75 6.86
N ARG A 143 3.95 17.09 5.69
CA ARG A 143 4.65 17.62 4.50
C ARG A 143 4.04 18.93 4.00
N ALA A 144 2.72 18.97 3.80
CA ALA A 144 2.03 20.17 3.30
C ALA A 144 2.18 21.34 4.27
N SER A 145 2.10 21.09 5.58
CA SER A 145 2.27 22.10 6.63
C SER A 145 3.68 22.68 6.62
N ARG A 146 4.70 21.82 6.53
CA ARG A 146 6.10 22.26 6.41
C ARG A 146 6.34 23.06 5.13
N SER A 147 5.79 22.61 4.00
CA SER A 147 5.87 23.32 2.72
C SER A 147 5.25 24.73 2.80
N LEU A 148 4.13 24.88 3.51
CA LEU A 148 3.48 26.18 3.73
C LEU A 148 4.32 27.08 4.65
N GLN A 149 4.86 26.54 5.75
CA GLN A 149 5.72 27.28 6.68
C GLN A 149 7.01 27.79 6.02
N GLN A 150 7.57 27.00 5.10
CA GLN A 150 8.79 27.36 4.37
C GLN A 150 8.53 28.22 3.13
N GLY A 151 7.27 28.51 2.79
CA GLY A 151 6.90 29.30 1.62
C GLY A 151 7.31 28.64 0.29
N HIS A 152 7.30 27.31 0.21
CA HIS A 152 7.73 26.60 -1.00
C HIS A 152 6.79 26.91 -2.19
N PRO A 153 7.29 27.03 -3.44
CA PRO A 153 6.45 27.38 -4.59
C PRO A 153 5.26 26.44 -4.85
N SER A 154 5.39 25.15 -4.50
CA SER A 154 4.32 24.15 -4.64
C SER A 154 3.37 24.08 -3.44
N ALA A 155 3.54 24.89 -2.40
CA ALA A 155 2.85 24.72 -1.12
C ALA A 155 1.31 24.76 -1.26
N GLN A 156 0.77 25.61 -2.13
CA GLN A 156 -0.68 25.66 -2.38
C GLN A 156 -1.20 24.42 -3.10
N HIS A 157 -0.40 23.85 -4.01
CA HIS A 157 -0.76 22.60 -4.66
C HIS A 157 -0.67 21.41 -3.70
N GLU A 158 0.36 21.36 -2.85
CA GLU A 158 0.51 20.35 -1.80
C GLU A 158 -0.62 20.43 -0.76
N LYS A 159 -1.08 21.63 -0.41
CA LYS A 159 -2.27 21.84 0.40
C LYS A 159 -3.50 21.20 -0.25
N MET A 160 -3.76 21.48 -1.52
CA MET A 160 -4.90 20.92 -2.26
C MET A 160 -4.85 19.39 -2.33
N LEU A 161 -3.67 18.82 -2.58
CA LEU A 161 -3.46 17.36 -2.56
C LEU A 161 -3.78 16.77 -1.17
N CYS A 162 -3.28 17.43 -0.12
CA CYS A 162 -3.50 17.00 1.25
C CYS A 162 -4.98 17.05 1.65
N GLU A 163 -5.66 18.17 1.39
CA GLU A 163 -7.08 18.34 1.72
C GLU A 163 -7.96 17.30 1.02
N THR A 164 -7.70 17.07 -0.27
CA THR A 164 -8.44 16.08 -1.07
C THR A 164 -8.21 14.66 -0.56
N TRP A 165 -6.95 14.29 -0.28
CA TRP A 165 -6.62 12.98 0.28
C TRP A 165 -7.26 12.77 1.65
N CYS A 166 -7.14 13.75 2.55
CA CYS A 166 -7.66 13.66 3.90
C CYS A 166 -9.18 13.53 3.93
N ALA A 167 -9.91 14.22 3.04
CA ALA A 167 -11.36 14.07 2.92
C ALA A 167 -11.74 12.64 2.54
N GLU A 168 -11.19 12.09 1.46
CA GLU A 168 -11.54 10.72 1.03
C GLU A 168 -11.04 9.64 2.02
N ALA A 169 -9.87 9.84 2.63
CA ALA A 169 -9.33 8.91 3.62
C ALA A 169 -10.18 8.90 4.90
N HIS A 170 -10.66 10.07 5.34
CA HIS A 170 -11.60 10.16 6.45
C HIS A 170 -12.88 9.36 6.18
N ASP A 171 -13.47 9.52 4.99
CA ASP A 171 -14.69 8.79 4.62
C ASP A 171 -14.48 7.28 4.62
N ARG A 172 -13.35 6.78 4.10
CA ARG A 172 -13.00 5.35 4.15
C ARG A 172 -12.86 4.84 5.57
N ILE A 173 -12.11 5.56 6.42
CA ILE A 173 -11.91 5.20 7.83
C ILE A 173 -13.25 5.15 8.56
N MET A 174 -14.08 6.19 8.41
CA MET A 174 -15.37 6.26 9.06
C MET A 174 -16.30 5.13 8.59
N HIS A 175 -16.28 4.80 7.30
CA HIS A 175 -17.05 3.68 6.77
C HIS A 175 -16.62 2.34 7.37
N ASP A 176 -15.31 2.04 7.37
CA ASP A 176 -14.80 0.77 7.91
C ASP A 176 -15.03 0.66 9.43
N LEU A 177 -14.85 1.75 10.18
CA LEU A 177 -15.14 1.78 11.62
C LEU A 177 -16.63 1.59 11.91
N GLN A 178 -17.51 2.24 11.16
CA GLN A 178 -18.96 2.05 11.28
C GLN A 178 -19.36 0.62 10.94
N PHE A 179 -18.82 0.05 9.85
CA PHE A 179 -19.05 -1.34 9.49
C PHE A 179 -18.59 -2.28 10.59
N LEU A 180 -17.38 -2.14 11.11
CA LEU A 180 -16.85 -2.99 12.19
C LEU A 180 -17.68 -2.89 13.49
N ARG A 181 -18.21 -1.70 13.80
CA ARG A 181 -19.09 -1.48 14.96
C ARG A 181 -20.52 -1.97 14.73
N SER A 182 -20.94 -2.14 13.48
CA SER A 182 -22.29 -2.59 13.14
C SER A 182 -22.49 -4.07 13.48
N GLY A 183 -23.74 -4.44 13.83
CA GLY A 183 -24.12 -5.85 14.04
C GLY A 183 -24.06 -6.71 12.77
N THR A 184 -24.05 -6.08 11.58
CA THR A 184 -24.05 -6.77 10.28
C THR A 184 -22.66 -7.30 9.88
N SER A 185 -21.57 -6.76 10.45
CA SER A 185 -20.21 -7.24 10.20
C SER A 185 -20.03 -8.71 10.60
N LYS A 186 -20.53 -9.09 11.78
CA LYS A 186 -20.47 -10.47 12.29
C LYS A 186 -21.19 -11.44 11.36
N GLN A 187 -22.36 -11.07 10.86
CA GLN A 187 -23.11 -11.92 9.91
C GLN A 187 -22.37 -12.04 8.58
N THR A 188 -21.80 -10.94 8.09
CA THR A 188 -21.00 -10.92 6.86
C THR A 188 -19.78 -11.85 6.96
N PHE A 189 -19.07 -11.82 8.09
CA PHE A 189 -17.91 -12.71 8.31
C PHE A 189 -18.31 -14.18 8.44
N LYS A 190 -19.45 -14.48 9.09
CA LYS A 190 -20.02 -15.84 9.12
C LYS A 190 -20.34 -16.33 7.71
N ASN A 191 -20.98 -15.50 6.89
CA ASN A 191 -21.32 -15.84 5.50
C ASN A 191 -20.06 -16.09 4.66
N MET A 192 -19.04 -15.22 4.75
CA MET A 192 -17.77 -15.40 4.03
C MET A 192 -17.10 -16.74 4.39
N ARG A 193 -17.09 -17.11 5.67
CA ARG A 193 -16.55 -18.40 6.13
C ARG A 193 -17.34 -19.58 5.56
N ALA A 194 -18.67 -19.52 5.58
CA ALA A 194 -19.54 -20.58 5.07
C ALA A 194 -19.41 -20.75 3.54
N ILE A 195 -19.36 -19.65 2.79
CA ILE A 195 -19.16 -19.66 1.34
C ILE A 195 -17.81 -20.30 1.00
N SER A 196 -16.73 -19.87 1.67
CA SER A 196 -15.39 -20.43 1.46
C SER A 196 -15.36 -21.94 1.72
N LYS A 197 -15.95 -22.38 2.84
CA LYS A 197 -16.07 -23.82 3.16
C LYS A 197 -16.79 -24.59 2.05
N ALA A 198 -17.92 -24.09 1.57
CA ALA A 198 -18.69 -24.76 0.53
C ALA A 198 -17.95 -24.82 -0.83
N VAL A 199 -17.22 -23.76 -1.19
CA VAL A 199 -16.39 -23.74 -2.42
C VAL A 199 -15.24 -24.74 -2.32
N VAL A 200 -14.55 -24.80 -1.17
CA VAL A 200 -13.45 -25.75 -0.94
C VAL A 200 -13.95 -27.19 -0.96
N GLU A 201 -15.08 -27.49 -0.29
CA GLU A 201 -15.68 -28.82 -0.27
C GLU A 201 -16.10 -29.30 -1.68
N LYS A 202 -16.50 -28.38 -2.56
CA LYS A 202 -16.87 -28.70 -3.94
C LYS A 202 -15.69 -28.68 -4.93
N GLY A 203 -14.58 -28.03 -4.58
CA GLY A 203 -13.44 -27.81 -5.47
C GLY A 203 -13.75 -26.88 -6.67
N ARG A 204 -14.90 -26.19 -6.65
CA ARG A 204 -15.40 -25.31 -7.72
C ARG A 204 -16.44 -24.33 -7.17
N VAL A 205 -16.90 -23.40 -8.01
CA VAL A 205 -18.06 -22.55 -7.67
C VAL A 205 -19.28 -23.44 -7.37
N VAL A 206 -19.93 -23.17 -6.24
CA VAL A 206 -21.02 -24.03 -5.73
C VAL A 206 -22.26 -23.94 -6.62
N SER A 207 -22.61 -22.74 -7.05
CA SER A 207 -23.77 -22.49 -7.92
C SER A 207 -23.42 -22.78 -9.38
N PRO A 208 -24.19 -23.65 -10.06
CA PRO A 208 -24.09 -23.79 -11.51
C PRO A 208 -24.61 -22.53 -12.19
N HIS A 209 -24.32 -22.40 -13.49
CA HIS A 209 -24.96 -21.37 -14.31
C HIS A 209 -26.50 -21.54 -14.24
N PRO A 210 -27.30 -20.45 -14.26
CA PRO A 210 -28.76 -20.55 -14.16
C PRO A 210 -29.44 -21.45 -15.21
N LEU A 211 -28.75 -21.72 -16.34
CA LEU A 211 -29.23 -22.64 -17.38
C LEU A 211 -28.92 -24.12 -17.10
N GLY A 212 -28.18 -24.42 -16.04
CA GLY A 212 -27.91 -25.80 -15.59
C GLY A 212 -26.82 -26.55 -16.37
N PHE A 213 -26.18 -25.91 -17.34
CA PHE A 213 -25.02 -26.41 -18.09
C PHE A 213 -23.98 -25.30 -18.29
#